data_AF-A0A812ZBT2-F1
#
_entry.id   AF-A0A812ZBT2-F1
#
_cell.length_a   1.000
_cell.length_b   1.000
_cell.length_c   1.000
_cell.angle_alpha   90.00
_cell.angle_beta   90.00
_cell.angle_gamma   90.00
#
_symmetry.space_group_name_H-M   'P 1'
#
loop_
_entity.id
_entity.type
_entity.pdbx_description
1 polymer ?
#
loop_
_entity_poly.entity_id
_entity_poly.type
_entity_poly.pdbx_seq_one_letter_code
_entity_poly.pdbx_strand_id
1 'polypeptide(L)'
;MLESTISGVGSIEVSSRDTQSWIRLSKREIGQPAALQTLYPGAAGYSIELAASKLGPGFPGFQAYHTSVKVDDLEYSFSGDGIVIGRGLPSHVRMADKPQVLYMGLTRISGEDLKEQLGRFFKRGTYDLLRKNCNSFTDCALFFLLDSRLDPGYRGLEQLGHMADRQAGIVQAITEGGYRPNPNADKFSVEFTISEIDKIKSSSAFGLR
;
A
#
# COMPACT_ATOMS: atom_id res chain seq x y z
N MET A 1 25.46 7.06 -64.14
CA MET A 1 24.19 7.82 -64.08
C MET A 1 23.09 6.77 -63.96
N LEU A 2 22.65 6.42 -62.76
CA LEU A 2 21.67 7.12 -61.90
C LEU A 2 20.22 6.73 -62.24
N GLU A 3 19.63 5.94 -61.33
CA GLU A 3 18.21 5.89 -60.88
C GLU A 3 17.12 5.34 -61.86
N SER A 4 16.05 4.60 -61.51
CA SER A 4 15.31 4.22 -60.27
C SER A 4 14.18 5.20 -59.81
N THR A 5 13.01 4.79 -59.29
CA THR A 5 12.50 3.43 -58.99
C THR A 5 10.96 3.31 -58.82
N ILE A 6 10.35 2.28 -59.44
CA ILE A 6 9.21 1.41 -58.99
C ILE A 6 7.80 1.96 -58.61
N SER A 7 6.76 1.29 -59.17
CA SER A 7 5.35 1.08 -58.71
C SER A 7 4.42 2.30 -58.49
N GLY A 8 3.09 2.21 -58.66
CA GLY A 8 2.23 1.05 -58.94
C GLY A 8 1.15 0.90 -57.87
N VAL A 9 0.10 1.73 -57.93
CA VAL A 9 -0.96 1.79 -56.91
C VAL A 9 -2.09 0.83 -57.26
N GLY A 10 -2.33 -0.18 -56.42
CA GLY A 10 -3.48 -1.07 -56.49
C GLY A 10 -4.46 -0.80 -55.35
N SER A 11 -5.73 -0.51 -55.70
CA SER A 11 -6.80 -0.30 -54.73
C SER A 11 -7.22 -1.60 -54.06
N ILE A 12 -7.37 -1.60 -52.73
CA ILE A 12 -7.96 -2.70 -51.97
C ILE A 12 -9.30 -2.23 -51.41
N GLU A 13 -10.40 -2.81 -51.90
CA GLU A 13 -11.72 -2.66 -51.28
C GLU A 13 -11.77 -3.51 -50.01
N VAL A 14 -12.04 -2.88 -48.87
CA VAL A 14 -12.22 -3.59 -47.59
C VAL A 14 -13.71 -3.80 -47.34
N SER A 15 -14.13 -5.07 -47.32
CA SER A 15 -15.49 -5.50 -47.02
C SER A 15 -15.99 -4.98 -45.68
N SER A 16 -17.16 -4.33 -45.67
CA SER A 16 -17.75 -3.68 -44.48
C SER A 16 -18.35 -4.66 -43.44
N ARG A 17 -17.95 -5.94 -43.47
CA ARG A 17 -18.46 -7.01 -42.59
C ARG A 17 -17.45 -7.50 -41.54
N ASP A 18 -16.15 -7.25 -41.71
CA ASP A 18 -15.12 -7.76 -40.79
C ASP A 18 -14.83 -6.84 -39.57
N THR A 19 -15.27 -5.58 -39.60
CA THR A 19 -15.06 -4.62 -38.50
C THR A 19 -15.93 -4.86 -37.26
N GLN A 20 -16.98 -5.70 -37.34
CA GLN A 20 -17.83 -6.02 -36.18
C GLN A 20 -17.31 -7.20 -35.33
N SER A 21 -16.34 -7.98 -35.84
CA SER A 21 -15.77 -9.14 -35.12
C SER A 21 -14.87 -8.72 -33.95
N TRP A 22 -14.00 -7.72 -34.17
CA TRP A 22 -12.99 -7.29 -33.20
C TRP A 22 -13.54 -6.47 -32.02
N ILE A 23 -14.77 -5.94 -32.12
CA ILE A 23 -15.42 -5.18 -31.04
C ILE A 23 -15.94 -6.13 -29.92
N ARG A 24 -15.91 -7.46 -30.12
CA ARG A 24 -16.48 -8.44 -29.19
C ARG A 24 -15.48 -9.20 -28.31
N LEU A 25 -14.18 -8.87 -28.34
CA LEU A 25 -13.13 -9.57 -27.59
C LEU A 25 -12.14 -8.66 -26.83
N SER A 26 -12.64 -7.74 -26.00
CA SER A 26 -11.94 -7.34 -24.75
C SER A 26 -12.78 -6.52 -23.77
N LYS A 27 -14.07 -6.84 -23.59
CA LYS A 27 -14.76 -6.50 -22.31
C LYS A 27 -14.22 -7.39 -21.18
N ARG A 28 -12.93 -7.23 -20.86
CA ARG A 28 -12.47 -7.36 -19.48
C ARG A 28 -13.08 -6.16 -18.77
N GLU A 29 -13.97 -6.41 -17.83
CA GLU A 29 -14.44 -5.37 -16.92
C GLU A 29 -13.24 -4.90 -16.12
N ILE A 30 -12.71 -3.73 -16.50
CA ILE A 30 -11.74 -3.00 -15.71
C ILE A 30 -12.51 -2.53 -14.48
N GLY A 31 -12.44 -3.32 -13.41
CA GLY A 31 -13.11 -3.02 -12.15
C GLY A 31 -12.81 -1.58 -11.73
N GLN A 32 -13.85 -0.83 -11.37
CA GLN A 32 -13.68 0.59 -11.06
C GLN A 32 -12.75 0.75 -9.85
N PRO A 33 -11.67 1.54 -9.95
CA PRO A 33 -10.84 1.90 -8.80
C PRO A 33 -11.72 2.42 -7.66
N ALA A 34 -11.38 2.08 -6.41
CA ALA A 34 -12.17 2.44 -5.23
C ALA A 34 -12.55 3.93 -5.18
N ALA A 35 -11.68 4.81 -5.68
CA ALA A 35 -11.93 6.25 -5.85
C ALA A 35 -13.23 6.59 -6.61
N LEU A 36 -13.61 5.83 -7.65
CA LEU A 36 -14.85 6.07 -8.43
C LEU A 36 -16.11 5.55 -7.73
N GLN A 37 -15.99 4.68 -6.72
CA GLN A 37 -17.15 4.14 -5.99
C GLN A 37 -17.81 5.17 -5.07
N THR A 38 -17.18 6.35 -4.92
CA THR A 38 -17.62 7.49 -4.11
C THR A 38 -18.70 8.36 -4.78
N LEU A 39 -18.96 8.18 -6.08
CA LEU A 39 -19.89 9.00 -6.86
C LEU A 39 -21.38 8.61 -6.70
N TYR A 40 -21.70 7.66 -5.82
CA TYR A 40 -23.08 7.21 -5.57
C TYR A 40 -23.68 7.90 -4.33
N PRO A 41 -24.70 8.76 -4.47
CA PRO A 41 -25.40 9.33 -3.33
C PRO A 41 -26.15 8.23 -2.55
N GLY A 42 -25.81 8.05 -1.26
CA GLY A 42 -26.60 7.23 -0.33
C GLY A 42 -25.87 6.06 0.34
N ALA A 43 -24.66 5.70 -0.08
CA ALA A 43 -23.81 4.74 0.63
C ALA A 43 -22.67 5.48 1.35
N ALA A 44 -22.79 5.67 2.66
CA ALA A 44 -21.72 6.25 3.47
C ALA A 44 -20.54 5.27 3.52
N GLY A 45 -19.47 5.59 2.80
CA GLY A 45 -18.19 4.89 2.91
C GLY A 45 -17.39 5.39 4.12
N TYR A 46 -16.52 4.54 4.63
CA TYR A 46 -15.57 4.88 5.69
C TYR A 46 -14.49 5.83 5.16
N SER A 47 -14.22 6.91 5.89
CA SER A 47 -13.14 7.84 5.58
C SER A 47 -11.79 7.23 5.93
N ILE A 48 -10.87 7.23 4.98
CA ILE A 48 -9.51 6.71 5.16
C ILE A 48 -8.51 7.85 5.21
N GLU A 49 -7.72 7.89 6.28
CA GLU A 49 -6.63 8.86 6.45
C GLU A 49 -5.31 8.14 6.73
N LEU A 50 -4.22 8.66 6.17
CA LEU A 50 -2.85 8.31 6.54
C LEU A 50 -2.38 9.29 7.63
N ALA A 51 -1.93 8.77 8.78
CA ALA A 51 -1.20 9.56 9.76
C ALA A 51 0.30 9.24 9.71
N ALA A 52 1.15 10.25 9.79
CA ALA A 52 2.60 10.11 9.76
C ALA A 52 3.28 11.06 10.77
N SER A 53 4.19 10.51 11.59
CA SER A 53 5.08 11.29 12.46
C SER A 53 6.53 10.93 12.20
N LYS A 54 7.44 11.88 12.38
CA LYS A 54 8.88 11.63 12.36
C LYS A 54 9.29 10.83 13.59
N LEU A 55 10.19 9.85 13.39
CA LEU A 55 10.85 9.09 14.44
C LEU A 55 12.30 9.57 14.61
N GLY A 56 12.68 9.85 15.85
CA GLY A 56 14.05 10.22 16.23
C GLY A 56 14.55 11.53 15.61
N PRO A 57 15.81 11.91 15.89
CA PRO A 57 16.47 12.96 15.15
C PRO A 57 16.66 12.54 13.68
N GLY A 58 16.29 13.41 12.75
CA GLY A 58 16.64 13.23 11.34
C GLY A 58 18.16 13.28 11.16
N PHE A 59 18.69 12.42 10.28
CA PHE A 59 20.10 12.42 9.89
C PHE A 59 20.24 13.08 8.51
N PRO A 60 21.43 13.61 8.13
CA PRO A 60 21.62 14.19 6.80
C PRO A 60 21.26 13.21 5.68
N GLY A 61 20.24 13.55 4.89
CA GLY A 61 19.71 12.69 3.83
C GLY A 61 18.77 11.56 4.29
N PHE A 62 18.39 11.48 5.56
CA PHE A 62 17.56 10.40 6.09
C PHE A 62 16.59 10.85 7.20
N GLN A 63 15.31 10.46 7.09
CA GLN A 63 14.31 10.63 8.14
C GLN A 63 13.54 9.32 8.33
N ALA A 64 13.50 8.81 9.56
CA ALA A 64 12.62 7.72 9.92
C ALA A 64 11.19 8.24 10.18
N TYR A 65 10.19 7.43 9.86
CA TYR A 65 8.78 7.73 10.06
C TYR A 65 8.06 6.57 10.76
N HIS A 66 7.04 6.94 11.54
CA HIS A 66 6.00 6.06 12.05
C HIS A 66 4.69 6.44 11.35
N THR A 67 3.99 5.46 10.79
CA THR A 67 2.69 5.67 10.13
C THR A 67 1.58 4.80 10.69
N SER A 68 0.35 5.25 10.54
CA SER A 68 -0.86 4.47 10.81
C SER A 68 -1.96 4.82 9.80
N VAL A 69 -3.02 4.01 9.76
CA VAL A 69 -4.23 4.29 8.96
C VAL A 69 -5.39 4.56 9.91
N LYS A 70 -6.09 5.67 9.71
CA LYS A 70 -7.37 5.96 10.36
C LYS A 70 -8.52 5.50 9.46
N VAL A 71 -9.48 4.78 10.05
CA VAL A 71 -10.77 4.45 9.46
C VAL A 71 -11.83 5.16 10.30
N ASP A 72 -12.47 6.18 9.73
CA ASP A 72 -13.27 7.19 10.44
C ASP A 72 -12.54 7.83 11.64
N ASP A 73 -12.86 7.43 12.88
CA ASP A 73 -12.26 7.94 14.12
C ASP A 73 -11.35 6.91 14.82
N LEU A 74 -11.10 5.76 14.18
CA LEU A 74 -10.28 4.68 14.72
C LEU A 74 -8.94 4.57 13.97
N GLU A 75 -7.84 4.78 14.69
CA GLU A 75 -6.50 4.43 14.24
C GLU A 75 -6.28 2.91 14.28
N TYR A 76 -5.64 2.41 13.22
CA TYR A 76 -5.06 1.09 13.11
C TYR A 76 -3.56 1.24 12.90
N SER A 77 -2.76 0.66 13.81
CA SER A 77 -1.29 0.66 13.73
C SER A 77 -0.74 -0.72 14.06
N PHE A 78 0.46 -1.04 13.58
CA PHE A 78 1.13 -2.31 13.88
C PHE A 78 2.27 -2.11 14.87
N SER A 79 2.32 -2.94 15.91
CA SER A 79 3.32 -2.93 16.96
C SER A 79 3.71 -4.36 17.37
N GLY A 80 4.56 -4.51 18.41
CA GLY A 80 4.86 -5.81 19.02
C GLY A 80 3.62 -6.58 19.50
N ASP A 81 2.52 -5.89 19.83
CA ASP A 81 1.27 -6.51 20.26
C ASP A 81 0.38 -7.03 19.11
N GLY A 82 0.72 -6.72 17.85
CA GLY A 82 -0.09 -7.01 16.67
C GLY A 82 -0.68 -5.75 16.06
N ILE A 83 -1.82 -5.86 15.37
CA ILE A 83 -2.62 -4.70 14.97
C ILE A 83 -3.32 -4.14 16.22
N VAL A 84 -2.93 -2.92 16.61
CA VAL A 84 -3.50 -2.16 17.72
C VAL A 84 -4.52 -1.17 17.16
N ILE A 85 -5.66 -1.04 17.85
CA ILE A 85 -6.73 -0.09 17.52
C ILE A 85 -6.86 0.93 18.65
N GLY A 86 -7.10 2.20 18.30
CA GLY A 86 -7.48 3.21 19.28
C GLY A 86 -8.22 4.38 18.66
N ARG A 87 -8.98 5.14 19.48
CA ARG A 87 -9.69 6.33 19.01
C ARG A 87 -8.74 7.51 18.85
N GLY A 88 -8.86 8.27 17.75
CA GLY A 88 -7.95 9.38 17.44
C GLY A 88 -6.63 8.88 16.83
N LEU A 89 -5.48 9.28 17.38
CA LEU A 89 -4.13 8.87 16.93
C LEU A 89 -3.19 8.52 18.12
N PRO A 90 -3.57 7.60 19.03
CA PRO A 90 -2.79 7.29 20.23
C PRO A 90 -1.35 6.85 19.95
N SER A 91 -1.07 6.19 18.82
CA SER A 91 0.27 5.76 18.45
C SER A 91 1.23 6.93 18.15
N HIS A 92 0.69 8.12 17.83
CA HIS A 92 1.46 9.34 17.55
C HIS A 92 1.62 10.26 18.78
N VAL A 93 0.92 10.03 19.90
CA VAL A 93 0.87 10.97 21.05
C VAL A 93 2.22 11.23 21.71
N ARG A 94 3.16 10.28 21.63
CA ARG A 94 4.51 10.39 22.22
C ARG A 94 5.59 10.82 21.21
N MET A 95 5.21 11.21 20.00
CA MET A 95 6.13 11.66 18.96
C MET A 95 6.48 13.15 19.17
N ALA A 96 7.66 13.56 18.71
CA ALA A 96 8.16 14.93 18.92
C ALA A 96 7.33 15.99 18.17
N ASP A 97 6.91 15.68 16.94
CA ASP A 97 6.07 16.52 16.10
C ASP A 97 4.62 16.04 16.09
N LYS A 98 3.66 16.98 15.95
CA LYS A 98 2.26 16.63 15.63
C LYS A 98 2.22 15.78 14.35
N PRO A 99 1.39 14.72 14.29
CA PRO A 99 1.26 13.90 13.09
C PRO A 99 0.74 14.74 11.92
N GLN A 100 1.35 14.55 10.75
CA GLN A 100 0.72 14.92 9.48
C GLN A 100 -0.42 13.93 9.24
N VAL A 101 -1.61 14.45 8.96
CA VAL A 101 -2.79 13.65 8.61
C VAL A 101 -3.19 14.00 7.18
N LEU A 102 -3.25 12.99 6.32
CA LEU A 102 -3.60 13.12 4.91
C LEU A 102 -4.84 12.27 4.62
N TYR A 103 -5.89 12.88 4.11
CA TYR A 103 -7.05 12.15 3.59
C TYR A 103 -6.68 11.38 2.32
N MET A 104 -6.97 10.08 2.30
CA MET A 104 -6.57 9.15 1.24
C MET A 104 -7.75 8.73 0.34
N GLY A 105 -8.99 8.78 0.85
CA GLY A 105 -10.19 8.42 0.09
C GLY A 105 -11.31 7.88 0.98
N LEU A 106 -12.38 7.39 0.35
CA LEU A 106 -13.40 6.56 1.03
C LEU A 106 -13.30 5.11 0.57
N THR A 107 -13.76 4.20 1.41
CA THR A 107 -13.94 2.78 1.07
C THR A 107 -15.25 2.23 1.62
N ARG A 108 -15.68 1.06 1.13
CA ARG A 108 -16.80 0.29 1.71
C ARG A 108 -16.33 -0.77 2.72
N ILE A 109 -15.02 -0.96 2.83
CA ILE A 109 -14.39 -1.95 3.70
C ILE A 109 -14.26 -1.37 5.10
N SER A 110 -14.74 -2.08 6.12
CA SER A 110 -14.69 -1.59 7.50
C SER A 110 -13.28 -1.74 8.11
N GLY A 111 -13.04 -1.02 9.21
CA GLY A 111 -11.85 -1.23 10.02
C GLY A 111 -11.81 -2.61 10.72
N GLU A 112 -12.96 -3.26 10.88
CA GLU A 112 -13.03 -4.63 11.40
C GLU A 112 -12.54 -5.63 10.35
N ASP A 113 -13.01 -5.49 9.10
CA ASP A 113 -12.51 -6.25 7.93
C ASP A 113 -11.00 -6.08 7.77
N LEU A 114 -10.49 -4.84 7.87
CA LEU A 114 -9.06 -4.53 7.83
C LEU A 114 -8.28 -5.36 8.85
N LYS A 115 -8.71 -5.33 10.12
CA LYS A 115 -8.05 -6.08 11.19
C LYS A 115 -8.14 -7.58 10.97
N GLU A 116 -9.29 -8.11 10.57
CA GLU A 116 -9.48 -9.55 10.35
C GLU A 116 -8.59 -10.04 9.20
N GLN A 117 -8.65 -9.37 8.04
CA GLN A 117 -7.93 -9.81 6.85
C GLN A 117 -6.42 -9.62 7.00
N LEU A 118 -5.94 -8.50 7.56
CA LEU A 118 -4.50 -8.25 7.71
C LEU A 118 -3.91 -8.91 8.96
N GLY A 119 -4.71 -9.23 9.98
CA GLY A 119 -4.24 -9.85 11.23
C GLY A 119 -3.53 -11.19 11.01
N ARG A 120 -3.87 -11.93 9.94
CA ARG A 120 -3.16 -13.17 9.55
C ARG A 120 -1.70 -12.91 9.16
N PHE A 121 -1.39 -11.75 8.60
CA PHE A 121 -0.05 -11.33 8.22
C PHE A 121 0.63 -10.59 9.39
N PHE A 122 -0.07 -9.69 10.07
CA PHE A 122 0.45 -8.79 11.11
C PHE A 122 0.18 -9.29 12.54
N LYS A 123 0.71 -10.48 12.86
CA LYS A 123 0.54 -11.15 14.16
C LYS A 123 1.36 -10.51 15.28
N ARG A 124 0.83 -10.59 16.51
CA ARG A 124 1.56 -10.33 17.78
C ARG A 124 2.93 -11.02 17.79
N GLY A 125 3.94 -10.34 18.30
CA GLY A 125 5.31 -10.88 18.41
C GLY A 125 6.08 -10.97 17.10
N THR A 126 5.55 -10.46 15.99
CA THR A 126 6.24 -10.50 14.67
C THR A 126 6.76 -9.15 14.19
N TYR A 127 6.65 -8.08 15.00
CA TYR A 127 7.18 -6.76 14.67
C TYR A 127 8.72 -6.77 14.57
N ASP A 128 9.25 -6.14 13.53
CA ASP A 128 10.66 -5.93 13.26
C ASP A 128 10.84 -4.53 12.64
N LEU A 129 11.71 -3.71 13.24
CA LEU A 129 11.85 -2.30 12.86
C LEU A 129 12.25 -2.08 11.39
N LEU A 130 12.98 -3.02 10.78
CA LEU A 130 13.55 -2.87 9.44
C LEU A 130 12.82 -3.69 8.38
N ARG A 131 12.12 -4.77 8.77
CA ARG A 131 11.50 -5.71 7.83
C ARG A 131 9.98 -5.64 7.86
N LYS A 132 9.41 -5.44 9.04
CA LYS A 132 7.98 -5.61 9.29
C LYS A 132 7.52 -4.70 10.43
N ASN A 133 7.32 -3.45 10.10
CA ASN A 133 7.00 -2.37 11.02
C ASN A 133 5.63 -1.73 10.68
N CYS A 134 5.32 -0.61 11.33
CA CYS A 134 4.12 0.19 11.09
C CYS A 134 3.97 0.67 9.62
N ASN A 135 5.06 1.01 8.93
CA ASN A 135 5.05 1.44 7.53
C ASN A 135 4.66 0.28 6.60
N SER A 136 5.23 -0.90 6.83
CA SER A 136 4.88 -2.12 6.08
C SER A 136 3.40 -2.54 6.25
N PHE A 137 2.85 -2.32 7.45
CA PHE A 137 1.42 -2.49 7.71
C PHE A 137 0.58 -1.46 6.98
N THR A 138 0.97 -0.19 7.07
CA THR A 138 0.26 0.94 6.45
C THR A 138 0.18 0.79 4.93
N ASP A 139 1.27 0.35 4.28
CA ASP A 139 1.29 0.06 2.83
C ASP A 139 0.30 -1.07 2.45
N CYS A 140 0.27 -2.17 3.21
CA CYS A 140 -0.69 -3.25 3.01
C CYS A 140 -2.14 -2.82 3.31
N ALA A 141 -2.35 -1.96 4.30
CA ALA A 141 -3.66 -1.45 4.71
C ALA A 141 -4.25 -0.50 3.65
N LEU A 142 -3.46 0.45 3.16
CA LEU A 142 -3.86 1.33 2.06
C LEU A 142 -4.18 0.54 0.79
N PHE A 143 -3.43 -0.53 0.50
CA PHE A 143 -3.71 -1.39 -0.65
C PHE A 143 -5.02 -2.16 -0.48
N PHE A 144 -5.26 -2.74 0.70
CA PHE A 144 -6.51 -3.44 0.99
C PHE A 144 -7.72 -2.51 0.86
N LEU A 145 -7.68 -1.35 1.51
CA LEU A 145 -8.80 -0.41 1.62
C LEU A 145 -9.10 0.37 0.32
N LEU A 146 -8.05 0.80 -0.40
CA LEU A 146 -8.13 1.82 -1.46
C LEU A 146 -7.39 1.45 -2.76
N ASP A 147 -6.79 0.26 -2.86
CA ASP A 147 -5.88 -0.13 -3.96
C ASP A 147 -4.70 0.83 -4.16
N SER A 148 -4.34 1.57 -3.09
CA SER A 148 -3.30 2.59 -3.07
C SER A 148 -2.08 2.09 -2.31
N ARG A 149 -0.88 2.63 -2.60
CA ARG A 149 0.37 2.27 -1.92
C ARG A 149 0.84 3.38 -0.99
N LEU A 150 1.60 3.04 0.05
CA LEU A 150 2.28 4.04 0.88
C LEU A 150 3.42 4.69 0.07
N ASP A 151 3.54 6.01 0.17
CA ASP A 151 4.63 6.76 -0.47
C ASP A 151 6.00 6.17 -0.08
N PRO A 152 6.89 5.84 -1.05
CA PRO A 152 8.22 5.31 -0.77
C PRO A 152 9.06 6.14 0.21
N GLY A 153 8.82 7.44 0.34
CA GLY A 153 9.50 8.33 1.30
C GLY A 153 9.26 7.97 2.77
N TYR A 154 8.12 7.37 3.12
CA TYR A 154 7.88 6.90 4.49
C TYR A 154 8.59 5.56 4.78
N ARG A 155 8.97 4.80 3.76
CA ARG A 155 9.59 3.46 3.85
C ARG A 155 11.12 3.48 3.97
N GLY A 156 11.70 4.62 4.38
CA GLY A 156 13.14 4.83 4.42
C GLY A 156 13.89 3.85 5.35
N LEU A 157 13.32 3.52 6.51
CA LEU A 157 13.95 2.55 7.43
C LEU A 157 14.03 1.15 6.81
N GLU A 158 12.98 0.71 6.11
CA GLU A 158 12.98 -0.59 5.44
C GLU A 158 13.98 -0.64 4.28
N GLN A 159 14.11 0.47 3.52
CA GLN A 159 15.12 0.59 2.46
C GLN A 159 16.55 0.52 3.01
N LEU A 160 16.83 1.18 4.14
CA LEU A 160 18.10 0.99 4.86
C LEU A 160 18.27 -0.45 5.36
N GLY A 161 17.19 -1.10 5.80
CA GLY A 161 17.15 -2.52 6.16
C GLY A 161 17.61 -3.45 5.04
N HIS A 162 17.14 -3.22 3.81
CA HIS A 162 17.59 -3.95 2.61
C HIS A 162 19.05 -3.64 2.21
N MET A 163 19.59 -2.51 2.67
CA MET A 163 21.02 -2.15 2.54
C MET A 163 21.87 -2.62 3.75
N ALA A 164 21.23 -3.13 4.82
CA ALA A 164 21.85 -3.23 6.15
C ALA A 164 22.91 -4.34 6.29
N ASP A 165 23.02 -5.27 5.35
CA ASP A 165 24.17 -6.21 5.25
C ASP A 165 25.52 -5.47 5.19
N ARG A 166 25.52 -4.16 4.88
CA ARG A 166 26.70 -3.28 4.94
C ARG A 166 26.61 -2.12 5.94
N GLN A 167 25.49 -1.94 6.66
CA GLN A 167 25.19 -0.67 7.34
C GLN A 167 24.47 -0.76 8.70
N ALA A 168 24.58 -1.90 9.40
CA ALA A 168 24.05 -2.09 10.76
C ALA A 168 24.32 -0.93 11.74
N GLY A 169 25.45 -0.22 11.61
CA GLY A 169 25.81 0.91 12.47
C GLY A 169 24.81 2.09 12.46
N ILE A 170 24.12 2.35 11.34
CA ILE A 170 23.16 3.49 11.27
C ILE A 170 21.90 3.17 12.07
N VAL A 171 21.34 1.97 11.91
CA VAL A 171 20.14 1.55 12.66
C VAL A 171 20.47 1.44 14.15
N GLN A 172 21.63 0.90 14.49
CA GLN A 172 22.07 0.87 15.89
C GLN A 172 22.29 2.27 16.47
N ALA A 173 22.77 3.25 15.70
CA ALA A 173 22.86 4.64 16.15
C ALA A 173 21.47 5.27 16.38
N ILE A 174 20.51 5.08 15.46
CA ILE A 174 19.13 5.61 15.60
C ILE A 174 18.39 4.97 16.79
N THR A 175 18.69 3.72 17.11
CA THR A 175 18.04 2.97 18.20
C THR A 175 18.85 2.91 19.49
N GLU A 176 19.95 3.66 19.60
CA GLU A 176 20.86 3.67 20.76
C GLU A 176 21.38 2.27 21.15
N GLY A 177 21.60 1.39 20.17
CA GLY A 177 21.98 -0.01 20.36
C GLY A 177 20.80 -0.96 20.69
N GLY A 178 19.58 -0.43 20.72
CA GLY A 178 18.36 -1.14 21.10
C GLY A 178 17.77 -2.03 20.00
N TYR A 179 18.16 -1.89 18.73
CA TYR A 179 17.62 -2.70 17.66
C TYR A 179 18.07 -4.17 17.77
N ARG A 180 17.08 -5.05 17.93
CA ARG A 180 17.24 -6.50 17.86
C ARG A 180 16.35 -7.03 16.72
N PRO A 181 16.93 -7.66 15.67
CA PRO A 181 16.14 -8.32 14.63
C PRO A 181 15.19 -9.35 15.21
N ASN A 182 13.97 -9.43 14.66
CA ASN A 182 12.99 -10.44 15.06
C ASN A 182 12.96 -11.58 14.02
N PRO A 183 13.40 -12.80 14.35
CA PRO A 183 13.47 -13.90 13.38
C PRO A 183 12.08 -14.30 12.85
N ASN A 184 10.99 -13.96 13.55
CA ASN A 184 9.63 -14.18 13.07
C ASN A 184 9.24 -13.25 11.90
N ALA A 185 10.07 -12.25 11.57
CA ALA A 185 9.90 -11.35 10.43
C ALA A 185 10.82 -11.69 9.23
N ASP A 186 11.77 -12.62 9.35
CA ASP A 186 12.79 -12.89 8.31
C ASP A 186 12.21 -13.32 6.95
N LYS A 187 11.02 -13.93 6.94
CA LYS A 187 10.29 -14.36 5.73
C LYS A 187 9.17 -13.40 5.30
N PHE A 188 9.03 -12.26 5.97
CA PHE A 188 8.01 -11.28 5.60
C PHE A 188 8.44 -10.51 4.34
N SER A 189 7.49 -10.31 3.43
CA SER A 189 7.66 -9.47 2.24
C SER A 189 6.36 -8.71 2.00
N VAL A 190 6.48 -7.39 1.82
CA VAL A 190 5.35 -6.51 1.53
C VAL A 190 4.70 -6.90 0.20
N GLU A 191 5.48 -7.09 -0.86
CA GLU A 191 4.94 -7.42 -2.19
C GLU A 191 4.29 -8.82 -2.22
N PHE A 192 4.83 -9.79 -1.47
CA PHE A 192 4.15 -11.09 -1.29
C PHE A 192 2.82 -10.92 -0.54
N THR A 193 2.82 -10.16 0.54
CA THR A 193 1.61 -9.89 1.35
C THR A 193 0.54 -9.19 0.51
N ILE A 194 0.93 -8.23 -0.32
CA ILE A 194 0.04 -7.51 -1.25
C ILE A 194 -0.52 -8.45 -2.32
N SER A 195 0.28 -9.37 -2.87
CA SER A 195 -0.22 -10.40 -3.80
C SER A 195 -1.24 -11.34 -3.14
N GLU A 196 -1.05 -11.70 -1.88
CA GLU A 196 -2.04 -12.48 -1.13
C GLU A 196 -3.31 -11.67 -0.80
N ILE A 197 -3.18 -10.38 -0.50
CA ILE A 197 -4.33 -9.47 -0.30
C ILE A 197 -5.14 -9.31 -1.60
N ASP A 198 -4.49 -9.16 -2.75
CA ASP A 198 -5.17 -9.10 -4.06
C ASP A 198 -5.95 -10.39 -4.35
N LYS A 199 -5.37 -11.56 -4.07
CA LYS A 199 -6.07 -12.85 -4.16
C LYS A 199 -7.28 -12.92 -3.23
N ILE A 200 -7.19 -12.40 -2.01
CA ILE A 200 -8.32 -12.31 -1.07
C ILE A 200 -9.41 -11.41 -1.66
N LYS A 201 -9.09 -10.17 -2.09
CA LYS A 201 -10.03 -9.25 -2.76
C LYS A 201 -10.66 -9.82 -4.03
N SER A 202 -9.98 -10.78 -4.67
CA SER A 202 -10.44 -11.47 -5.89
C SER A 202 -11.30 -12.71 -5.62
N SER A 203 -11.18 -13.33 -4.45
CA SER A 203 -11.79 -14.64 -4.13
C SER A 203 -12.90 -14.55 -3.08
N SER A 204 -12.74 -13.63 -2.12
CA SER A 204 -13.79 -13.25 -1.18
C SER A 204 -14.80 -12.39 -1.92
N ALA A 205 -16.08 -12.79 -1.90
CA ALA A 205 -17.19 -12.03 -2.46
C ALA A 205 -17.55 -10.80 -1.61
N PHE A 206 -16.58 -9.92 -1.35
CA PHE A 206 -16.90 -8.49 -1.37
C PHE A 206 -17.35 -8.19 -2.80
N GLY A 207 -18.61 -7.79 -3.00
CA GLY A 207 -19.16 -7.45 -4.31
C GLY A 207 -18.58 -6.13 -4.86
N LEU A 208 -17.28 -6.14 -5.16
CA LEU A 208 -16.46 -5.00 -5.57
C LEU A 208 -15.74 -5.25 -6.91
N ARG A 209 -16.26 -6.17 -7.71
CA ARG A 209 -15.91 -6.38 -9.13
C ARG A 209 -17.16 -6.13 -9.97
#